data_AF-A0A938TIH7-F1
#
_entry.id   AF-A0A938TIH7-F1
#
_cell.length_a   1.000
_cell.length_b   1.000
_cell.length_c   1.000
_cell.angle_alpha   90.00
_cell.angle_beta   90.00
_cell.angle_gamma   90.00
#
_symmetry.space_group_name_H-M   'P 1'
#
loop_
_entity.id
_entity.type
_entity.pdbx_description
1 polymer ?
#
loop_
_entity_poly.entity_id
_entity_poly.type
_entity_poly.pdbx_seq_one_letter_code
_entity_poly.pdbx_strand_id
1 'polypeptide(L)' 'MTDSVKIVACPTCGQPVEWRPENAFRPFCSKRCKLIDLGEWA' A
#
# COMPACT_ATOMS: atom_id res chain seq x y z
N MET A 1 12.36 -20.65 7.90
CA MET A 1 11.31 -19.79 8.48
C MET A 1 10.56 -19.19 7.31
N THR A 2 9.44 -19.79 6.94
CA THR A 2 8.64 -19.40 5.77
C THR A 2 7.79 -18.21 6.18
N ASP A 3 8.28 -17.01 5.91
CA ASP A 3 7.53 -15.78 6.16
C ASP A 3 6.44 -15.69 5.08
N SER A 4 5.20 -16.03 5.44
CA SER A 4 4.04 -15.94 4.56
C SER A 4 3.76 -14.48 4.27
N VAL A 5 4.21 -14.01 3.11
CA VAL A 5 4.02 -12.62 2.66
C VAL A 5 2.54 -12.36 2.49
N LYS A 6 1.94 -11.61 3.42
CA LYS A 6 0.54 -11.22 3.32
C LYS A 6 0.40 -10.20 2.19
N ILE A 7 -0.46 -10.46 1.21
CA ILE A 7 -0.76 -9.52 0.13
C ILE A 7 -2.07 -8.80 0.46
N VAL A 8 -2.10 -7.48 0.32
CA VAL A 8 -3.30 -6.63 0.49
C VAL A 8 -3.55 -5.82 -0.78
N ALA A 9 -4.78 -5.36 -1.00
CA ALA A 9 -5.07 -4.45 -2.11
C ALA A 9 -4.79 -3.00 -1.70
N CYS A 10 -4.15 -2.24 -2.59
CA CYS A 10 -3.98 -0.79 -2.43
C CYS A 10 -5.36 -0.12 -2.46
N PRO A 11 -5.75 0.67 -1.44
CA PRO A 11 -7.09 1.28 -1.39
C PRO A 11 -7.32 2.32 -2.49
N THR A 12 -6.26 2.93 -3.03
CA THR A 12 -6.37 3.96 -4.06
C THR A 12 -6.53 3.40 -5.48
N CYS A 13 -5.89 2.28 -5.80
CA CYS A 13 -5.82 1.76 -7.18
C CYS A 13 -6.10 0.26 -7.31
N GLY A 14 -6.31 -0.46 -6.20
CA GLY A 14 -6.59 -1.89 -6.17
C GLY A 14 -5.40 -2.80 -6.43
N GLN A 15 -4.19 -2.27 -6.69
CA GLN A 15 -3.03 -3.12 -6.96
C GLN A 15 -2.67 -4.01 -5.76
N PRO A 16 -2.22 -5.26 -5.99
CA PRO A 16 -1.71 -6.11 -4.92
C PRO A 16 -0.40 -5.56 -4.36
N VAL A 17 -0.34 -5.43 -3.03
CA VAL A 17 0.79 -4.89 -2.28
C VAL A 17 1.23 -5.92 -1.24
N GLU A 18 2.52 -6.25 -1.27
CA GLU A 18 3.12 -7.11 -0.25
C GLU A 18 3.22 -6.36 1.09
N TRP A 19 2.69 -7.00 2.14
CA TRP A 19 2.70 -6.49 3.51
C TRP A 19 4.03 -6.82 4.19
N ARG A 20 5.11 -6.15 3.76
CA ARG A 20 6.44 -6.35 4.34
C ARG A 20 7.04 -5.08 4.93
N PRO A 21 7.80 -5.16 6.05
CA PRO A 21 8.48 -4.05 6.73
C PRO A 21 9.09 -3.01 5.78
N GLU A 22 9.68 -3.49 4.70
CA GLU A 22 10.45 -2.73 3.71
C GLU A 22 9.57 -1.79 2.87
N ASN A 23 8.29 -2.09 2.70
CA ASN A 23 7.37 -1.18 2.00
C ASN A 23 6.91 -0.07 2.96
N ALA A 24 7.56 1.09 2.88
CA ALA A 24 7.28 2.28 3.69
C ALA A 24 5.91 2.94 3.39
N PHE A 25 5.23 2.52 2.32
CA PHE A 25 3.97 3.11 1.89
C PHE A 25 2.76 2.22 2.15
N ARG A 26 2.90 1.06 2.82
CA ARG A 26 1.76 0.20 3.16
C ARG A 26 0.64 1.00 3.85
N PRO A 27 -0.64 0.77 3.51
CA PRO A 27 -1.19 -0.24 2.59
C PRO A 27 -1.10 0.11 1.10
N PHE A 28 -0.51 1.25 0.72
CA PHE A 28 -0.47 1.75 -0.65
C PHE A 28 0.65 1.10 -1.48
N CYS A 29 0.44 1.00 -2.79
CA CYS A 29 1.45 0.49 -3.72
C CYS A 29 2.60 1.49 -3.97
N SER A 30 2.39 2.78 -3.68
CA SER A 30 3.37 3.84 -3.91
C SER A 30 3.05 5.10 -3.13
N LYS A 31 4.05 5.99 -3.01
CA LYS A 31 3.88 7.35 -2.46
C LYS A 31 2.76 8.13 -3.16
N ARG A 32 2.58 7.97 -4.48
CA ARG A 32 1.52 8.63 -5.25
C ARG A 32 0.13 8.23 -4.74
N CYS A 33 -0.11 6.93 -4.57
CA CYS A 33 -1.40 6.43 -4.08
C CYS A 33 -1.69 6.95 -2.66
N LYS A 34 -0.67 6.95 -1.79
CA LYS A 34 -0.77 7.54 -0.45
C LYS A 34 -1.15 9.03 -0.48
N LEU A 35 -0.62 9.81 -1.43
CA LEU A 35 -0.94 11.24 -1.54
C LEU A 35 -2.36 11.48 -2.08
N ILE A 36 -2.82 10.65 -3.02
CA ILE A 36 -4.19 10.73 -3.54
C ILE A 36 -5.20 10.42 -2.42
N ASP A 37 -4.91 9.41 -1.60
CA ASP A 37 -5.75 9.04 -0.45
C ASP A 37 -5.88 10.17 0.59
N LEU A 38 -4.82 10.96 0.78
CA LEU A 38 -4.80 12.13 1.65
C LEU A 38 -5.42 13.39 1.00
N GLY A 39 -5.81 13.33 -0.27
CA GLY A 39 -6.10 14.49 -1.12
C GLY A 39 -7.56 14.93 -1.20
N GLU A 40 -8.47 14.41 -0.38
CA GLU A 40 -9.91 14.75 -0.40
C GLU A 40 -10.27 15.94 0.53
N TRP A 41 -9.36 16.89 0.76
CA TRP A 41 -9.70 18.17 1.43
C TRP A 41 -9.11 19.34 0.65
N ALA A 42 -9.85 19.83 -0.33
CA ALA A 42 -9.72 21.15 -0.96
C ALA A 42 -11.08 21.85 -0.91
#